data_AF-A0A8J4LMY9-F1
#
_entry.id   AF-A0A8J4LMY9-F1
#
_cell.length_a   1.000
_cell.length_b   1.000
_cell.length_c   1.000
_cell.angle_alpha   90.00
_cell.angle_beta   90.00
_cell.angle_gamma   90.00
#
_symmetry.space_group_name_H-M   'P 1'
#
loop_
_entity.id
_entity.type
_entity.pdbx_description
1 polymer ?
#
loop_
_entity_poly.entity_id
_entity_poly.type
_entity_poly.pdbx_seq_one_letter_code
_entity_poly.pdbx_strand_id
1 'polypeptide(L)'
;MSVGLSGHALPWANPPPSEVRDEQEQDQTTQATGNFQNDKFEFPKLDALGVAVGGRIEVKWLVEPDGEEAYFRWWGATIVGPSNQPDVERPAAPVYELLYDAHGDFEQERSHVVFIGEHKMHQLEETDELTWRREGDEWDDGCDEDEGSEDAEAEMEEGIRTDGDVLYTMADVKRMVQEDLAGQDLDELERQALQSLEPSKRIAVAAEFRDFADNLR
;
A
#
# COMPACT_ATOMS: atom_id res chain seq x y z
N MET A 1 -39.38 -22.67 40.90
CA MET A 1 -38.10 -22.65 41.63
C MET A 1 -37.15 -21.84 40.77
N SER A 2 -36.96 -20.57 41.13
CA SER A 2 -36.19 -19.61 40.34
C SER A 2 -34.81 -19.48 40.96
N VAL A 3 -33.78 -19.85 40.21
CA VAL A 3 -32.38 -19.72 40.61
C VAL A 3 -31.86 -18.44 39.96
N GLY A 4 -31.65 -17.40 40.78
CA GLY A 4 -31.01 -16.16 40.36
C GLY A 4 -29.50 -16.33 40.33
N LEU A 5 -28.88 -16.05 39.18
CA LEU A 5 -27.43 -15.98 39.04
C LEU A 5 -27.01 -14.52 39.19
N SER A 6 -26.48 -14.18 40.36
CA SER A 6 -25.79 -12.92 40.62
C SER A 6 -24.38 -13.01 40.04
N GLY A 7 -24.11 -12.26 38.98
CA GLY A 7 -22.77 -12.10 38.41
C GLY A 7 -21.89 -11.26 39.35
N HIS A 8 -20.85 -11.89 39.88
CA HIS A 8 -19.76 -11.24 40.62
C HIS A 8 -18.93 -10.39 39.66
N ALA A 9 -18.88 -9.07 39.87
CA ALA A 9 -17.94 -8.18 39.20
C ALA A 9 -16.51 -8.44 39.71
N LEU A 10 -15.58 -8.64 38.78
CA LEU A 10 -14.17 -8.92 39.09
C LEU A 10 -13.44 -7.62 39.52
N PRO A 11 -12.65 -7.64 40.62
CA PRO A 11 -12.11 -6.43 41.26
C PRO A 11 -10.81 -5.86 40.65
N TRP A 12 -10.42 -6.24 39.42
CA TRP A 12 -9.08 -5.91 38.90
C TRP A 12 -9.05 -5.06 37.61
N ALA A 13 -10.18 -4.68 37.02
CA ALA A 13 -10.20 -3.91 35.78
C ALA A 13 -10.30 -2.38 36.00
N ASN A 14 -9.56 -1.85 36.99
CA ASN A 14 -9.48 -0.42 37.26
C ASN A 14 -8.11 0.09 36.76
N PRO A 15 -8.01 0.71 35.56
CA PRO A 15 -6.75 1.29 35.13
C PRO A 15 -6.41 2.50 36.02
N PRO A 16 -5.13 2.70 36.40
CA PRO A 16 -4.72 3.89 37.12
C PRO A 16 -4.92 5.14 36.25
N PRO A 17 -5.20 6.31 36.86
CA PRO A 17 -5.26 7.57 36.13
C PRO A 17 -3.88 7.91 35.58
N SER A 18 -3.75 7.93 34.27
CA SER A 18 -2.54 8.38 33.58
C SER A 18 -2.30 9.85 33.89
N GLU A 19 -1.18 10.13 34.58
CA GLU A 19 -0.66 11.47 34.77
C GLU A 19 -0.30 12.08 33.42
N VAL A 20 -0.88 13.25 33.17
CA VAL A 20 -0.65 14.11 32.01
C VAL A 20 0.80 14.57 32.04
N ARG A 21 1.61 14.09 31.08
CA ARG A 21 2.96 14.57 30.86
C ARG A 21 2.95 15.44 29.61
N ASP A 22 2.94 16.76 29.83
CA ASP A 22 3.14 17.78 28.81
C ASP A 22 4.61 17.72 28.32
N GLU A 23 4.90 16.86 27.34
CA GLU A 23 6.10 16.94 26.53
C GLU A 23 5.72 17.53 25.17
N GLN A 24 5.90 18.85 25.08
CA GLN A 24 5.97 19.62 23.84
C GLN A 24 7.18 19.14 23.03
N GLU A 25 6.99 18.19 22.14
CA GLU A 25 7.84 18.02 20.96
C GLU A 25 7.11 18.63 19.77
N GLN A 26 7.58 19.82 19.39
CA GLN A 26 7.21 20.50 18.15
C GLN A 26 7.86 19.75 16.99
N ASP A 27 7.26 18.64 16.59
CA ASP A 27 7.52 18.04 15.31
C ASP A 27 6.97 18.97 14.23
N GLN A 28 7.87 19.71 13.59
CA GLN A 28 7.59 20.39 12.33
C GLN A 28 7.50 19.32 11.24
N THR A 29 6.39 18.57 11.26
CA THR A 29 5.97 17.74 10.14
C THR A 29 5.70 18.68 8.97
N THR A 30 6.59 18.59 7.99
CA THR A 30 6.48 19.16 6.66
C THR A 30 5.11 18.84 6.09
N GLN A 31 4.17 19.80 6.15
CA GLN A 31 2.88 19.71 5.47
C GLN A 31 3.14 19.78 3.97
N ALA A 32 3.49 18.64 3.37
CA ALA A 32 3.34 18.39 1.95
C ALA A 32 1.84 18.43 1.66
N THR A 33 1.33 19.65 1.48
CA THR A 33 -0.05 19.91 1.12
C THR A 33 -0.15 19.57 -0.36
N GLY A 34 -0.13 18.27 -0.65
CA GLY A 34 -0.41 17.73 -1.97
C GLY A 34 -1.74 18.30 -2.40
N ASN A 35 -1.71 19.09 -3.47
CA ASN A 35 -2.88 19.69 -4.08
C ASN A 35 -3.66 18.57 -4.79
N PHE A 36 -4.24 17.66 -4.01
CA PHE A 36 -5.17 16.64 -4.49
C PHE A 36 -6.38 17.40 -4.99
N GLN A 37 -6.41 17.61 -6.31
CA GLN A 37 -7.57 18.16 -6.97
C GLN A 37 -8.75 17.29 -6.57
N ASN A 38 -9.78 17.94 -6.01
CA ASN A 38 -11.08 17.35 -5.65
C ASN A 38 -11.78 16.86 -6.93
N ASP A 39 -11.23 15.86 -7.60
CA ASP A 39 -12.03 15.01 -8.46
C ASP A 39 -13.10 14.41 -7.56
N LYS A 40 -14.35 14.68 -7.91
CA LYS A 40 -15.49 14.13 -7.19
C LYS A 40 -15.48 12.62 -7.43
N PHE A 41 -14.80 11.89 -6.56
CA PHE A 41 -14.89 10.44 -6.53
C PHE A 41 -16.34 10.08 -6.20
N GLU A 42 -17.06 9.57 -7.20
CA GLU A 42 -18.38 8.99 -6.99
C GLU A 42 -18.19 7.58 -6.46
N PHE A 43 -18.37 7.42 -5.15
CA PHE A 43 -18.30 6.10 -4.52
C PHE A 43 -19.52 5.26 -4.90
N PRO A 44 -19.33 4.00 -5.34
CA PRO A 44 -20.45 3.12 -5.66
C PRO A 44 -21.27 2.82 -4.41
N LYS A 45 -22.59 2.79 -4.57
CA LYS A 45 -23.52 2.31 -3.53
C LYS A 45 -23.59 0.78 -3.59
N LEU A 46 -23.84 0.13 -2.45
CA LEU A 46 -24.00 -1.33 -2.39
C LEU A 46 -24.98 -1.88 -3.44
N ASP A 47 -26.13 -1.21 -3.64
CA ASP A 47 -27.13 -1.63 -4.63
C ASP A 47 -26.57 -1.64 -6.07
N ALA A 48 -25.66 -0.70 -6.40
CA ALA A 48 -25.02 -0.62 -7.71
C ALA A 48 -23.99 -1.75 -7.92
N LEU A 49 -23.40 -2.22 -6.82
CA LEU A 49 -22.47 -3.36 -6.79
C LEU A 49 -23.19 -4.72 -6.74
N GLY A 50 -24.53 -4.72 -6.75
CA GLY A 50 -25.32 -5.95 -6.66
C GLY A 50 -25.18 -6.68 -5.33
N VAL A 51 -24.80 -5.97 -4.26
CA VAL A 51 -24.73 -6.49 -2.90
C VAL A 51 -25.65 -5.70 -1.98
N ALA A 52 -25.95 -6.26 -0.81
CA ALA A 52 -26.81 -5.62 0.18
C ALA A 52 -26.24 -5.84 1.60
N VAL A 53 -26.72 -5.06 2.56
CA VAL A 53 -26.47 -5.33 3.97
C VAL A 53 -27.02 -6.71 4.35
N GLY A 54 -26.21 -7.51 5.03
CA GLY A 54 -26.43 -8.94 5.28
C GLY A 54 -26.02 -9.84 4.12
N GLY A 55 -25.59 -9.27 2.99
CA GLY A 55 -25.06 -10.00 1.84
C GLY A 55 -23.66 -10.56 2.10
N ARG A 56 -23.31 -11.55 1.29
CA ARG A 56 -22.07 -12.30 1.37
C ARG A 56 -21.11 -11.93 0.24
N ILE A 57 -19.87 -11.71 0.60
CA ILE A 57 -18.77 -11.43 -0.32
C ILE A 57 -17.56 -12.29 0.03
N GLU A 58 -16.63 -12.38 -0.89
CA GLU A 58 -15.32 -12.96 -0.67
C GLU A 58 -14.25 -11.90 -0.96
N VAL A 59 -13.23 -11.83 -0.12
CA VAL A 59 -12.14 -10.86 -0.22
C VAL A 59 -10.83 -11.61 -0.47
N LYS A 60 -10.04 -11.18 -1.46
CA LYS A 60 -8.74 -11.78 -1.79
C LYS A 60 -7.69 -11.27 -0.80
N TRP A 61 -7.15 -12.18 0.00
CA TRP A 61 -6.07 -11.94 0.95
C TRP A 61 -4.78 -12.60 0.47
N LEU A 62 -3.65 -11.93 0.68
CA LEU A 62 -2.32 -12.55 0.60
C LEU A 62 -1.99 -13.13 1.97
N VAL A 63 -1.78 -14.44 2.03
CA VAL A 63 -1.44 -15.14 3.27
C VAL A 63 0.05 -15.48 3.23
N GLU A 64 0.79 -15.00 4.22
CA GLU A 64 2.23 -15.24 4.39
C GLU A 64 2.48 -16.17 5.59
N PRO A 65 2.39 -17.49 5.40
CA PRO A 65 2.71 -18.47 6.45
C PRO A 65 4.20 -18.47 6.83
N ASP A 66 4.52 -18.69 8.11
CA ASP A 66 5.90 -18.73 8.60
C ASP A 66 6.69 -19.90 7.97
N GLY A 67 7.69 -19.56 7.14
CA GLY A 67 8.56 -20.52 6.49
C GLY A 67 7.97 -21.21 5.24
N GLU A 68 6.83 -20.75 4.73
CA GLU A 68 6.18 -21.24 3.52
C GLU A 68 6.02 -20.10 2.49
N GLU A 69 5.75 -20.45 1.22
CA GLU A 69 5.54 -19.45 0.16
C GLU A 69 4.17 -18.75 0.35
N ALA A 70 4.16 -17.42 0.15
CA ALA A 70 2.95 -16.64 0.19
C ALA A 70 1.94 -17.11 -0.86
N TYR A 71 0.65 -17.12 -0.52
CA TYR A 71 -0.40 -17.54 -1.44
C TYR A 71 -1.65 -16.68 -1.29
N PHE A 72 -2.41 -16.55 -2.37
CA PHE A 72 -3.70 -15.84 -2.34
C PHE A 72 -4.84 -16.74 -1.91
N ARG A 73 -5.76 -16.17 -1.14
CA ARG A 73 -6.96 -16.85 -0.69
C ARG A 73 -8.17 -15.92 -0.71
N TRP A 74 -9.29 -16.43 -1.21
CA TRP A 74 -10.60 -15.80 -1.06
C TRP A 74 -11.19 -16.12 0.31
N TRP A 75 -11.43 -15.10 1.11
CA TRP A 75 -11.97 -15.21 2.47
C TRP A 75 -13.40 -14.66 2.53
N GLY A 76 -14.34 -15.49 3.00
CA GLY A 76 -15.74 -15.11 3.14
C GLY A 76 -15.97 -14.02 4.20
N ALA A 77 -16.82 -13.06 3.88
CA ALA A 77 -17.23 -12.00 4.78
C ALA A 77 -18.73 -11.65 4.61
N THR A 78 -19.33 -11.15 5.68
CA THR A 78 -20.71 -10.63 5.68
C THR A 78 -20.69 -9.11 5.81
N ILE A 79 -21.42 -8.41 4.94
CA ILE A 79 -21.59 -6.94 5.05
C ILE A 79 -22.56 -6.65 6.20
N VAL A 80 -22.07 -6.15 7.34
CA VAL A 80 -22.89 -5.93 8.54
C VAL A 80 -23.78 -4.70 8.38
N GLY A 81 -23.25 -3.64 7.77
CA GLY A 81 -23.96 -2.37 7.60
C GLY A 81 -23.03 -1.18 7.48
N PRO A 82 -23.58 0.05 7.43
CA PRO A 82 -22.77 1.27 7.48
C PRO A 82 -22.08 1.42 8.83
N SER A 83 -20.83 1.88 8.82
CA SER A 83 -20.08 2.22 10.03
C SER A 83 -20.05 3.73 10.27
N ASN A 84 -19.84 4.11 11.53
CA ASN A 84 -19.61 5.50 11.94
C ASN A 84 -18.11 5.85 11.97
N GLN A 85 -17.23 4.90 11.67
CA GLN A 85 -15.79 5.14 11.61
C GLN A 85 -15.49 6.00 10.36
N PRO A 86 -14.90 7.18 10.53
CA PRO A 86 -14.56 8.03 9.39
C PRO A 86 -13.28 7.53 8.71
N ASP A 87 -13.23 7.64 7.39
CA ASP A 87 -12.00 7.52 6.61
C ASP A 87 -11.28 8.89 6.60
N VAL A 88 -10.03 8.92 7.04
CA VAL A 88 -9.21 10.14 7.14
C VAL A 88 -8.77 10.62 5.75
N GLU A 89 -8.49 9.69 4.84
CA GLU A 89 -8.06 9.98 3.49
C GLU A 89 -9.26 10.34 2.60
N ARG A 90 -10.42 9.75 2.87
CA ARG A 90 -11.65 9.89 2.06
C ARG A 90 -12.86 10.23 2.93
N PRO A 91 -12.93 11.42 3.56
CA PRO A 91 -13.95 11.77 4.55
C PRO A 91 -15.39 11.81 4.00
N ALA A 92 -15.58 11.80 2.68
CA ALA A 92 -16.89 11.76 2.02
C ALA A 92 -17.34 10.33 1.64
N ALA A 93 -16.47 9.33 1.79
CA ALA A 93 -16.74 7.97 1.37
C ALA A 93 -17.65 7.24 2.37
N PRO A 94 -18.62 6.43 1.90
CA PRO A 94 -19.42 5.59 2.78
C PRO A 94 -18.57 4.42 3.30
N VAL A 95 -18.40 4.35 4.62
CA VAL A 95 -17.69 3.25 5.30
C VAL A 95 -18.68 2.17 5.71
N TYR A 96 -18.31 0.92 5.50
CA TYR A 96 -19.09 -0.27 5.86
C TYR A 96 -18.31 -1.16 6.82
N GLU A 97 -19.01 -1.81 7.76
CA GLU A 97 -18.44 -2.86 8.61
C GLU A 97 -18.59 -4.22 7.91
N LEU A 98 -17.48 -4.94 7.78
CA LEU A 98 -17.43 -6.34 7.37
C LEU A 98 -17.22 -7.24 8.59
N LEU A 99 -17.81 -8.42 8.55
CA LEU A 99 -17.57 -9.50 9.50
C LEU A 99 -17.00 -10.71 8.75
N TYR A 100 -15.70 -10.93 8.91
CA TYR A 100 -15.00 -12.06 8.31
C TYR A 100 -15.38 -13.38 9.00
N ASP A 101 -15.41 -14.46 8.22
CA ASP A 101 -15.64 -15.80 8.78
C ASP A 101 -14.41 -16.30 9.53
N ALA A 102 -14.61 -17.04 10.61
CA ALA A 102 -13.50 -17.74 11.25
C ALA A 102 -12.93 -18.82 10.30
N HIS A 103 -11.61 -18.93 10.24
CA HIS A 103 -10.94 -19.91 9.40
C HIS A 103 -9.63 -20.42 10.02
N GLY A 104 -9.52 -21.73 10.27
CA GLY A 104 -8.34 -22.30 10.91
C GLY A 104 -8.16 -21.75 12.32
N ASP A 105 -7.00 -21.14 12.58
CA ASP A 105 -6.68 -20.48 13.86
C ASP A 105 -7.09 -19.00 13.90
N PHE A 106 -7.66 -18.48 12.83
CA PHE A 106 -8.15 -17.10 12.76
C PHE A 106 -9.59 -17.03 13.26
N GLU A 107 -9.80 -16.26 14.33
CA GLU A 107 -11.13 -15.99 14.86
C GLU A 107 -11.93 -15.08 13.92
N GLN A 108 -13.23 -14.99 14.17
CA GLN A 108 -14.08 -14.04 13.46
C GLN A 108 -13.65 -12.61 13.79
N GLU A 109 -13.40 -11.82 12.76
CA GLU A 109 -12.90 -10.45 12.88
C GLU A 109 -13.83 -9.44 12.19
N ARG A 110 -13.83 -8.22 12.73
CA ARG A 110 -14.54 -7.07 12.15
C ARG A 110 -13.55 -6.10 11.53
N SER A 111 -13.88 -5.58 10.37
CA SER A 111 -13.08 -4.58 9.68
C SER A 111 -13.96 -3.52 9.04
N HIS A 112 -13.38 -2.34 8.81
CA HIS A 112 -14.03 -1.21 8.19
C HIS A 112 -13.48 -0.99 6.78
N VAL A 113 -14.38 -0.93 5.82
CA VAL A 113 -13.99 -0.82 4.40
C VAL A 113 -14.76 0.28 3.69
N VAL A 114 -14.14 0.80 2.63
CA VAL A 114 -14.78 1.68 1.64
C VAL A 114 -14.76 0.95 0.29
N PHE A 115 -15.92 0.85 -0.35
CA PHE A 115 -15.98 0.35 -1.73
C PHE A 115 -15.55 1.46 -2.69
N ILE A 116 -14.49 1.21 -3.44
CA ILE A 116 -13.88 2.19 -4.34
C ILE A 116 -14.13 1.83 -5.82
N GLY A 117 -14.56 0.60 -6.09
CA GLY A 117 -14.94 0.12 -7.43
C GLY A 117 -15.75 -1.18 -7.37
N GLU A 118 -16.03 -1.76 -8.55
CA GLU A 118 -16.85 -2.98 -8.68
C GLU A 118 -16.22 -4.20 -8.00
N HIS A 119 -14.89 -4.33 -8.05
CA HIS A 119 -14.14 -5.42 -7.43
C HIS A 119 -13.00 -4.93 -6.52
N LYS A 120 -13.02 -3.64 -6.17
CA LYS A 120 -11.97 -2.99 -5.38
C LYS A 120 -12.56 -2.35 -4.13
N MET A 121 -11.92 -2.57 -3.00
CA MET A 121 -12.24 -1.93 -1.72
C MET A 121 -10.97 -1.48 -1.00
N HIS A 122 -11.10 -0.52 -0.10
CA HIS A 122 -10.02 -0.02 0.73
C HIS A 122 -10.32 -0.35 2.20
N GLN A 123 -9.38 -0.98 2.90
CA GLN A 123 -9.51 -1.34 4.31
C GLN A 123 -8.87 -0.28 5.21
N LEU A 124 -9.64 0.26 6.14
CA LEU A 124 -9.25 1.42 6.95
C LEU A 124 -8.19 1.08 8.00
N GLU A 125 -8.14 -0.16 8.48
CA GLU A 125 -7.20 -0.56 9.53
C GLU A 125 -5.76 -0.72 9.02
N GLU A 126 -5.59 -1.25 7.80
CA GLU A 126 -4.28 -1.58 7.20
C GLU A 126 -3.90 -0.60 6.09
N THR A 127 -4.82 0.26 5.65
CA THR A 127 -4.64 1.20 4.53
C THR A 127 -4.41 0.49 3.18
N ASP A 128 -4.77 -0.78 3.10
CA ASP A 128 -4.57 -1.61 1.91
C ASP A 128 -5.78 -1.58 0.97
N GLU A 129 -5.49 -1.68 -0.33
CA GLU A 129 -6.50 -1.91 -1.36
C GLU A 129 -6.64 -3.42 -1.60
N LEU A 130 -7.86 -3.91 -1.38
CA LEU A 130 -8.20 -5.32 -1.50
C LEU A 130 -9.16 -5.55 -2.67
N THR A 131 -9.03 -6.73 -3.26
CA THR A 131 -9.96 -7.19 -4.30
C THR A 131 -11.10 -7.99 -3.65
N TRP A 132 -12.34 -7.76 -4.09
CA TRP A 132 -13.50 -8.48 -3.58
C TRP A 132 -14.39 -8.99 -4.72
N ARG A 133 -15.20 -10.01 -4.41
CA ARG A 133 -16.23 -10.55 -5.30
C ARG A 133 -17.45 -11.02 -4.50
N ARG A 134 -18.57 -11.26 -5.18
CA ARG A 134 -19.73 -11.89 -4.53
C ARG A 134 -19.43 -13.35 -4.23
N GLU A 135 -19.99 -13.88 -3.15
CA GLU A 135 -19.78 -15.28 -2.77
C GLU A 135 -20.25 -16.22 -3.90
N GLY A 136 -19.33 -17.09 -4.36
CA GLY A 136 -19.58 -18.02 -5.47
C GLY A 136 -19.47 -17.41 -6.87
N ASP A 137 -19.12 -16.13 -7.01
CA ASP A 137 -18.82 -15.52 -8.30
C ASP A 137 -17.43 -15.97 -8.77
N GLU A 138 -17.33 -16.48 -10.00
CA GLU A 138 -16.06 -16.84 -10.62
C GLU A 138 -15.48 -15.59 -11.28
N TRP A 139 -15.05 -14.64 -10.45
CA TRP A 139 -14.24 -13.53 -10.94
C TRP A 139 -12.82 -14.06 -11.19
N ASP A 140 -12.47 -14.12 -12.47
CA ASP A 140 -11.12 -14.39 -12.96
C ASP A 140 -10.38 -13.06 -12.99
N ASP A 141 -9.28 -12.96 -12.24
CA ASP A 141 -8.41 -11.78 -12.25
C ASP A 141 -7.60 -11.65 -13.54
N GLY A 142 -7.80 -12.60 -14.48
CA GLY A 142 -7.17 -12.73 -15.79
C GLY A 142 -7.35 -11.57 -16.77
N CYS A 143 -7.43 -10.32 -16.31
CA CYS A 143 -7.43 -9.13 -17.13
C CYS A 143 -6.48 -8.01 -16.67
N ASP A 144 -5.75 -8.10 -15.54
CA ASP A 144 -4.84 -7.01 -15.13
C ASP A 144 -3.39 -7.46 -14.79
N GLU A 145 -3.07 -8.76 -14.77
CA GLU A 145 -1.69 -9.22 -14.52
C GLU A 145 -0.81 -9.29 -15.78
N ASP A 146 -1.34 -9.02 -16.99
CA ASP A 146 -0.51 -9.02 -18.20
C ASP A 146 -1.11 -8.19 -19.35
N GLU A 147 -0.95 -6.86 -19.33
CA GLU A 147 -0.65 -6.05 -20.53
C GLU A 147 -0.03 -4.71 -20.08
N GLY A 148 1.24 -4.68 -19.61
CA GLY A 148 1.98 -3.41 -19.67
C GLY A 148 3.10 -3.07 -18.68
N SER A 149 3.87 -4.01 -18.11
CA SER A 149 5.20 -3.59 -17.58
C SER A 149 6.36 -4.58 -17.65
N GLU A 150 6.27 -5.62 -18.49
CA GLU A 150 7.47 -6.36 -18.91
C GLU A 150 7.80 -6.18 -20.42
N ASP A 151 6.92 -5.52 -21.19
CA ASP A 151 7.14 -5.21 -22.61
C ASP A 151 6.99 -3.72 -22.99
N ALA A 152 7.16 -2.82 -22.00
CA ALA A 152 7.40 -1.39 -22.27
C ALA A 152 8.88 -1.10 -22.63
N GLU A 153 9.63 -2.11 -23.05
CA GLU A 153 10.96 -1.97 -23.67
C GLU A 153 10.97 -2.34 -25.17
N ALA A 154 9.85 -2.74 -25.79
CA ALA A 154 9.89 -3.22 -27.18
C ALA A 154 9.28 -2.31 -28.27
N GLU A 155 8.31 -1.41 -28.01
CA GLU A 155 7.68 -0.65 -29.11
C GLU A 155 7.42 0.85 -28.82
N MET A 156 8.45 1.56 -28.34
CA MET A 156 8.55 3.02 -28.56
C MET A 156 9.77 3.34 -29.45
N GLU A 157 9.89 2.60 -30.57
CA GLU A 157 10.80 2.91 -31.67
C GLU A 157 10.09 3.69 -32.80
N GLU A 158 9.11 4.54 -32.47
CA GLU A 158 8.76 5.64 -33.39
C GLU A 158 9.64 6.83 -33.04
N GLY A 159 10.83 6.83 -33.62
CA GLY A 159 11.79 7.92 -33.51
C GLY A 159 11.11 9.26 -33.77
N ILE A 160 11.01 10.08 -32.73
CA ILE A 160 10.77 11.51 -32.84
C ILE A 160 11.93 12.07 -33.68
N ARG A 161 11.67 12.25 -34.98
CA ARG A 161 12.56 12.95 -35.89
C ARG A 161 12.46 14.44 -35.61
N THR A 162 13.20 14.92 -34.62
CA THR A 162 13.60 16.33 -34.56
C THR A 162 14.86 16.50 -35.40
N ASP A 163 14.76 17.34 -36.43
CA ASP A 163 15.83 17.74 -37.33
C ASP A 163 17.13 18.08 -36.56
N GLY A 164 18.12 17.19 -36.62
CA GLY A 164 19.54 17.55 -36.45
C GLY A 164 20.27 17.11 -35.18
N ASP A 165 19.62 16.50 -34.19
CA ASP A 165 20.32 15.96 -33.00
C ASP A 165 20.17 14.43 -32.91
N VAL A 166 21.31 13.74 -32.88
CA VAL A 166 21.38 12.28 -32.76
C VAL A 166 21.06 11.90 -31.33
N LEU A 167 19.82 11.47 -31.08
CA LEU A 167 19.41 10.91 -29.80
C LEU A 167 19.96 9.49 -29.70
N TYR A 168 20.95 9.31 -28.82
CA TYR A 168 21.46 7.99 -28.45
C TYR A 168 20.36 7.23 -27.69
N THR A 169 20.07 6.01 -28.13
CA THR A 169 19.13 5.14 -27.41
C THR A 169 19.77 4.66 -26.11
N MET A 170 18.97 4.22 -25.12
CA MET A 170 19.52 3.60 -23.90
C MET A 170 20.37 2.37 -24.21
N ALA A 171 20.07 1.64 -25.30
CA ALA A 171 20.91 0.56 -25.81
C ALA A 171 22.26 1.06 -26.34
N ASP A 172 22.30 2.22 -27.02
CA ASP A 172 23.54 2.85 -27.43
C ASP A 172 24.35 3.38 -26.24
N VAL A 173 23.69 3.94 -25.22
CA VAL A 173 24.34 4.36 -23.97
C VAL A 173 24.91 3.13 -23.25
N LYS A 174 24.15 2.05 -23.12
CA LYS A 174 24.61 0.81 -22.48
C LYS A 174 25.77 0.18 -23.25
N ARG A 175 25.75 0.24 -24.60
CA ARG A 175 26.85 -0.22 -25.44
C ARG A 175 28.09 0.67 -25.31
N MET A 176 27.95 1.99 -25.33
CA MET A 176 29.06 2.92 -25.08
C MET A 176 29.67 2.72 -23.70
N VAL A 177 28.83 2.59 -22.67
CA VAL A 177 29.23 2.29 -21.30
C VAL A 177 29.96 0.95 -21.25
N GLN A 178 29.43 -0.10 -21.88
CA GLN A 178 30.04 -1.43 -21.88
C GLN A 178 31.35 -1.51 -22.68
N GLU A 179 31.50 -0.73 -23.76
CA GLU A 179 32.75 -0.62 -24.53
C GLU A 179 33.80 0.26 -23.85
N ASP A 180 33.42 1.33 -23.14
CA ASP A 180 34.34 2.16 -22.34
C ASP A 180 34.75 1.50 -21.01
N LEU A 181 33.88 0.66 -20.41
CA LEU A 181 34.17 -0.06 -19.17
C LEU A 181 34.97 -1.36 -19.36
N ALA A 182 35.25 -1.78 -20.59
CA ALA A 182 35.91 -3.07 -20.88
C ALA A 182 37.39 -3.16 -20.43
N GLY A 183 37.91 -2.19 -19.66
CA GLY A 183 39.25 -2.25 -19.08
C GLY A 183 39.54 -1.28 -17.94
N GLN A 184 38.54 -0.57 -17.42
CA GLN A 184 38.74 0.32 -16.27
C GLN A 184 38.19 -0.33 -15.01
N ASP A 185 39.02 -0.33 -13.97
CA ASP A 185 38.67 -0.86 -12.66
C ASP A 185 37.55 0.02 -12.03
N LEU A 186 36.56 -0.64 -11.41
CA LEU A 186 35.37 0.02 -10.87
C LEU A 186 35.75 1.12 -9.86
N ASP A 187 36.81 0.90 -9.07
CA ASP A 187 37.32 1.85 -8.08
C ASP A 187 37.87 3.14 -8.73
N GLU A 188 38.43 3.05 -9.95
CA GLU A 188 38.98 4.20 -10.68
C GLU A 188 37.85 5.09 -11.23
N LEU A 189 36.78 4.46 -11.71
CA LEU A 189 35.57 5.12 -12.21
C LEU A 189 34.80 5.83 -11.11
N GLU A 190 34.65 5.19 -9.94
CA GLU A 190 34.05 5.83 -8.77
C GLU A 190 34.85 7.05 -8.32
N ARG A 191 36.18 6.96 -8.30
CA ARG A 191 37.03 8.11 -7.98
C ARG A 191 36.90 9.24 -8.98
N GLN A 192 36.81 8.93 -10.27
CA GLN A 192 36.63 9.95 -11.30
C GLN A 192 35.25 10.63 -11.20
N ALA A 193 34.19 9.85 -10.99
CA ALA A 193 32.84 10.36 -10.78
C ALA A 193 32.78 11.29 -9.56
N LEU A 194 33.37 10.87 -8.43
CA LEU A 194 33.45 11.68 -7.21
C LEU A 194 34.32 12.93 -7.40
N GLN A 195 35.38 12.88 -8.21
CA GLN A 195 36.19 14.07 -8.50
C GLN A 195 35.49 15.07 -9.44
N SER A 196 34.60 14.60 -10.30
CA SER A 196 33.83 15.42 -11.24
C SER A 196 32.66 16.17 -10.58
N LEU A 197 32.22 15.71 -9.41
CA LEU A 197 31.13 16.33 -8.65
C LEU A 197 31.58 17.63 -7.96
N GLU A 198 30.69 18.62 -7.95
CA GLU A 198 30.93 19.88 -7.24
C GLU A 198 31.20 19.63 -5.74
N PRO A 199 32.08 20.41 -5.09
CA PRO A 199 32.46 20.23 -3.68
C PRO A 199 31.28 20.16 -2.71
N SER A 200 30.21 20.93 -2.97
CA SER A 200 28.99 20.95 -2.17
C SER A 200 28.23 19.62 -2.21
N LYS A 201 28.14 18.98 -3.39
CA LYS A 201 27.43 17.71 -3.57
C LYS A 201 28.18 16.53 -2.94
N ARG A 202 29.52 16.57 -2.94
CA ARG A 202 30.33 15.56 -2.24
C ARG A 202 30.08 15.51 -0.73
N ILE A 203 29.85 16.67 -0.12
CA ILE A 203 29.59 16.77 1.32
C ILE A 203 28.21 16.19 1.65
N ALA A 204 27.20 16.44 0.80
CA ALA A 204 25.86 15.89 0.98
C ALA A 204 25.85 14.35 0.92
N VAL A 205 26.49 13.77 -0.11
CA VAL A 205 26.58 12.30 -0.25
C VAL A 205 27.33 11.66 0.93
N ALA A 206 28.40 12.29 1.40
CA ALA A 206 29.15 11.80 2.56
C ALA A 206 28.36 11.90 3.88
N ALA A 207 27.45 12.87 3.99
CA ALA A 207 26.56 13.02 5.15
C ALA A 207 25.47 11.94 5.15
N GLU A 208 24.83 11.70 4.01
CA GLU A 208 23.80 10.65 3.87
C GLU A 208 24.35 9.24 4.15
N PHE A 209 25.57 8.95 3.68
CA PHE A 209 26.21 7.66 3.96
C PHE A 209 26.49 7.45 5.46
N ARG A 210 26.75 8.54 6.18
CA ARG A 210 26.99 8.50 7.62
C ARG A 210 25.70 8.26 8.38
N ASP A 211 24.63 8.96 8.03
CA ASP A 211 23.30 8.77 8.61
C ASP A 211 22.78 7.35 8.36
N PHE A 212 23.02 6.80 7.15
CA PHE A 212 22.67 5.42 6.83
C PHE A 212 23.45 4.40 7.68
N ALA A 213 24.76 4.61 7.86
CA ALA A 213 25.61 3.71 8.65
C ALA A 213 25.31 3.75 10.15
N ASP A 214 24.90 4.92 10.67
CA ASP A 214 24.50 5.07 12.07
C ASP A 214 23.13 4.42 12.34
N ASN A 215 22.23 4.34 11.33
CA ASN A 215 20.95 3.62 11.42
C ASN A 215 21.05 2.08 11.31
N LEU A 216 22.23 1.54 11.00
CA LEU A 216 22.47 0.10 10.87
C LEU A 216 22.95 -0.59 12.16
N ARG A 217 22.99 0.14 13.29
CA ARG A 217 23.42 -0.36 14.61
C ARG A 217 22.27 -0.43 15.61
#